data_AF-A0A6N4TDQ8-F1
#
_entry.id   AF-A0A6N4TDQ8-F1
#
_cell.length_a   1.000
_cell.length_b   1.000
_cell.length_c   1.000
_cell.angle_alpha   90.00
_cell.angle_beta   90.00
_cell.angle_gamma   90.00
#
_symmetry.space_group_name_H-M   'P 1'
#
loop_
_entity.id
_entity.type
_entity.pdbx_description
1 polymer ?
#
loop_
_entity_poly.entity_id
_entity_poly.type
_entity_poly.pdbx_seq_one_letter_code
_entity_poly.pdbx_strand_id
1 'polypeptide(L)'
;MNKQVVIHVDGKGRLTLPKNIREIVGINPGDNLFLQYEPKSKMILLSKAINSLDLLAKDAINEYKLGNTKSIDEIKQELYK
;
A
#
# COMPACT_ATOMS: atom_id res chain seq x y z
N MET A 1 2.09 23.93 2.79
CA MET A 1 1.13 24.58 3.71
C MET A 1 0.55 23.49 4.59
N ASN A 2 0.74 23.55 5.91
CA ASN A 2 0.16 22.55 6.82
C ASN A 2 -1.34 22.79 6.94
N LYS A 3 -2.15 21.79 6.57
CA LYS A 3 -3.61 21.86 6.64
C LYS A 3 -4.06 21.05 7.86
N GLN A 4 -4.62 21.75 8.84
CA GLN A 4 -5.19 21.14 10.05
C GLN A 4 -6.71 21.18 9.96
N VAL A 5 -7.35 20.05 10.25
CA VAL A 5 -8.81 19.93 10.33
C VAL A 5 -9.15 19.16 11.59
N VAL A 6 -10.21 19.60 12.26
CA VAL A 6 -10.76 18.87 13.41
C VAL A 6 -11.54 17.67 12.87
N ILE A 7 -11.25 16.49 13.41
CA ILE A 7 -11.98 15.25 13.14
C ILE A 7 -12.57 14.72 14.44
N HIS A 8 -13.67 13.99 14.32
CA HIS A 8 -14.34 13.38 15.46
C HIS A 8 -14.12 11.87 15.45
N VAL A 9 -13.93 11.32 16.65
CA VAL A 9 -13.95 9.87 16.88
C VAL A 9 -15.41 9.46 17.08
N ASP A 10 -15.87 8.47 16.33
CA ASP A 10 -17.23 7.95 16.50
C ASP A 10 -17.37 7.07 17.75
N GLY A 11 -18.60 6.64 18.08
CA GLY A 11 -18.87 5.77 19.23
C GLY A 11 -18.23 4.38 19.17
N LYS A 12 -17.58 4.02 18.06
CA LYS A 12 -16.83 2.77 17.87
C LYS A 12 -15.31 3.00 17.88
N GLY A 13 -14.85 4.21 18.20
CA GLY A 13 -13.43 4.54 18.23
C GLY A 13 -12.80 4.79 16.85
N ARG A 14 -13.60 5.02 15.79
CA ARG A 14 -13.08 5.18 14.42
C ARG A 14 -12.78 6.64 14.11
N LEU A 15 -11.67 6.88 13.42
CA LEU A 15 -11.32 8.19 12.88
C LEU A 15 -11.87 8.35 11.47
N THR A 16 -12.65 9.42 11.25
CA THR A 16 -13.13 9.75 9.90
C THR A 16 -12.13 10.66 9.20
N LEU A 17 -11.55 10.19 8.09
CA LEU A 17 -10.71 11.00 7.22
C LEU A 17 -11.57 11.77 6.20
N PRO A 18 -11.52 13.11 6.17
CA PRO A 18 -12.24 13.92 5.19
C PRO A 18 -11.90 13.53 3.75
N LYS A 19 -12.91 13.55 2.86
CA LYS A 19 -12.78 13.11 1.45
C LYS A 19 -11.60 13.76 0.73
N ASN A 20 -11.46 15.08 0.84
CA ASN A 20 -10.38 15.82 0.22
C ASN A 20 -8.98 15.39 0.69
N ILE A 21 -8.81 15.07 1.98
CA ILE A 21 -7.54 14.56 2.49
C ILE A 21 -7.31 13.15 1.97
N ARG A 22 -8.30 12.27 2.03
CA ARG A 22 -8.20 10.89 1.50
C ARG A 22 -7.76 10.85 0.04
N GLU A 23 -8.32 11.72 -0.79
CA GLU A 23 -7.96 11.82 -2.21
C GLU A 23 -6.50 12.28 -2.40
N ILE A 24 -6.06 13.29 -1.64
CA ILE A 24 -4.67 13.79 -1.69
C ILE A 24 -3.67 12.70 -1.29
N VAL A 25 -3.97 11.91 -0.25
CA VAL A 25 -3.07 10.86 0.25
C VAL A 25 -3.30 9.48 -0.40
N GLY A 26 -4.26 9.37 -1.33
CA GLY A 26 -4.54 8.12 -2.06
C GLY A 26 -5.05 6.97 -1.19
N ILE A 27 -5.83 7.27 -0.14
CA ILE A 27 -6.43 6.28 0.76
C ILE A 27 -7.88 5.98 0.34
N ASN A 28 -8.12 4.73 -0.04
CA ASN A 28 -9.41 4.21 -0.47
C ASN A 28 -10.00 3.24 0.57
N PRO A 29 -11.34 3.05 0.58
CA PRO A 29 -11.95 1.98 1.37
C PRO A 29 -11.32 0.62 1.04
N GLY A 30 -10.92 -0.13 2.07
CA GLY A 30 -10.26 -1.43 1.93
C GLY A 30 -8.73 -1.38 1.87
N ASP A 31 -8.12 -0.19 1.76
CA ASP A 31 -6.66 -0.07 1.88
C ASP A 31 -6.19 -0.46 3.30
N ASN A 32 -5.06 -1.17 3.37
CA ASN A 32 -4.34 -1.39 4.61
C ASN A 32 -3.42 -0.19 4.90
N LEU A 33 -3.35 0.22 6.16
CA LEU A 33 -2.48 1.31 6.63
C LEU A 33 -1.58 0.81 7.75
N PHE A 34 -0.34 1.27 7.79
CA PHE A 34 0.49 1.17 8.99
C PHE A 34 0.13 2.30 9.96
N LEU A 35 0.00 1.95 11.24
CA LEU A 35 -0.18 2.90 12.33
C LEU A 35 1.07 2.88 13.19
N GLN A 36 1.82 3.98 13.17
CA GLN A 36 2.95 4.18 14.06
C GLN A 36 2.53 5.14 15.18
N TYR A 37 2.74 4.72 16.42
CA TYR A 37 2.51 5.55 17.60
C TYR A 37 3.84 6.06 18.14
N GLU A 38 3.96 7.37 18.33
CA GLU A 38 5.13 8.02 18.92
C GLU A 38 4.81 8.47 20.36
N PRO A 39 5.30 7.76 21.40
CA PRO A 39 4.89 8.03 22.78
C PRO A 39 5.29 9.42 23.30
N LYS A 40 6.43 9.95 22.85
CA LYS A 40 6.96 11.24 23.33
C LYS A 40 6.15 12.44 22.85
N SER A 41 5.80 12.44 21.57
CA SER A 41 5.02 13.49 20.91
C SER A 41 3.51 13.26 21.06
N LYS A 42 3.10 12.06 21.50
CA LYS A 42 1.70 11.60 21.53
C LYS A 42 1.04 11.69 20.15
N MET A 43 1.83 11.49 19.10
CA MET A 43 1.38 11.53 17.72
C MET A 43 1.16 10.13 17.17
N ILE A 44 0.25 10.05 16.20
CA ILE A 44 0.05 8.87 15.37
C ILE A 44 0.39 9.27 13.94
N LEU A 45 1.24 8.47 13.29
CA LEU A 45 1.51 8.57 11.87
C LEU A 45 0.82 7.42 11.15
N LEU A 46 0.08 7.75 10.10
CA LEU A 46 -0.57 6.79 9.21
C LEU A 46 0.12 6.83 7.86
N SER A 47 0.52 5.67 7.35
CA SER A 47 1.05 5.51 6.00
C SER A 47 0.36 4.36 5.29
N LYS A 48 0.26 4.44 3.96
CA LYS A 48 -0.30 3.34 3.18
C LYS A 48 0.60 2.11 3.29
N ALA A 49 0.02 0.97 3.65
CA ALA A 49 0.74 -0.29 3.63
C ALA A 49 0.84 -0.77 2.18
N ILE A 50 1.76 -0.16 1.44
CA ILE A 50 2.09 -0.59 0.08
C ILE A 50 2.85 -1.91 0.20
N ASN A 51 2.20 -2.99 -0.18
CA ASN A 51 2.86 -4.27 -0.33
C ASN A 51 3.66 -4.26 -1.64
N SER A 52 4.99 -4.21 -1.54
CA SER A 52 5.86 -4.28 -2.71
C SER A 52 5.67 -5.56 -3.51
N LEU A 53 5.26 -6.66 -2.87
CA LEU A 53 4.95 -7.91 -3.54
C LEU A 53 3.72 -7.81 -4.44
N ASP A 54 2.73 -6.97 -4.10
CA ASP A 54 1.54 -6.79 -4.94
C ASP A 54 1.90 -6.06 -6.24
N LEU A 55 2.82 -5.10 -6.18
CA LEU A 55 3.37 -4.44 -7.36
C LEU A 55 4.13 -5.44 -8.23
N LEU A 56 5.05 -6.20 -7.63
CA LEU A 56 5.84 -7.22 -8.34
C LEU A 56 4.95 -8.30 -8.96
N ALA A 57 3.92 -8.75 -8.25
CA ALA A 57 2.97 -9.74 -8.75
C ALA A 57 2.18 -9.20 -9.94
N LYS A 58 1.71 -7.95 -9.86
CA LYS A 58 1.00 -7.30 -10.96
C LYS A 58 1.88 -7.17 -12.20
N ASP A 59 3.12 -6.74 -12.03
CA ASP A 59 4.09 -6.62 -13.13
C ASP A 59 4.41 -8.00 -13.72
N ALA A 60 4.68 -9.01 -12.90
CA ALA A 60 4.92 -10.38 -13.35
C ALA A 60 3.75 -10.96 -14.15
N ILE A 61 2.50 -10.71 -13.72
CA ILE A 61 1.30 -11.13 -14.46
C ILE A 61 1.21 -10.41 -15.82
N ASN A 62 1.59 -9.14 -15.90
CA ASN A 62 1.59 -8.40 -17.15
C ASN A 62 2.67 -8.92 -18.12
N GLU A 63 3.90 -9.14 -17.64
CA GLU A 63 4.98 -9.72 -18.45
C GLU A 63 4.61 -11.11 -18.98
N TYR A 64 3.93 -11.93 -18.16
CA TYR A 64 3.41 -13.23 -18.60
C TYR A 64 2.42 -13.07 -19.76
N LYS A 65 1.45 -12.16 -19.63
CA LYS A 65 0.46 -11.89 -20.68
C LYS A 65 1.08 -11.34 -21.97
N LEU A 66 2.20 -10.63 -21.86
CA LEU A 66 2.95 -10.10 -23.01
C LEU A 66 3.88 -11.16 -23.64
N GLY A 67 4.03 -12.34 -23.03
CA GLY A 67 4.93 -13.39 -23.51
C GLY A 67 6.40 -13.14 -23.20
N ASN A 68 6.71 -12.21 -22.29
CA ASN A 68 8.08 -11.83 -21.92
C ASN A 68 8.67 -12.70 -20.80
N THR A 69 7.96 -13.74 -20.36
CA THR A 69 8.39 -14.64 -19.28
C THR A 69 9.05 -15.90 -19.81
N LYS A 70 10.07 -16.40 -19.11
CA LYS A 70 10.63 -17.74 -19.35
C LYS A 70 9.95 -18.80 -18.50
N SER A 71 9.82 -20.01 -19.03
CA SER A 71 9.33 -21.16 -18.27
C SER A 71 10.38 -21.70 -17.30
N ILE A 72 9.94 -22.41 -16.27
CA ILE A 72 10.85 -23.04 -15.30
C ILE A 72 11.79 -24.04 -15.99
N ASP A 73 11.31 -24.74 -17.01
CA ASP A 73 12.11 -25.73 -17.73
C ASP A 73 13.16 -25.10 -18.64
N GLU A 74 12.87 -23.94 -19.26
CA GLU A 74 13.86 -23.13 -19.96
C GLU A 74 14.98 -22.67 -19.02
N ILE A 75 14.62 -22.19 -17.83
CA ILE A 75 15.59 -21.75 -16.82
C ILE A 75 16.46 -22.92 -16.35
N LYS A 76 15.87 -24.11 -16.11
CA LYS A 76 16.64 -25.31 -15.75
C LYS A 76 17.66 -25.65 -16.84
N GLN A 77 17.27 -25.61 -18.11
CA GLN A 77 18.20 -25.90 -19.21
C GLN A 77 19.35 -24.88 -19.30
N GLU A 78 19.13 -23.63 -18.92
CA GLU A 78 20.19 -22.60 -18.88
C GLU A 78 21.15 -22.80 -17.70
N LEU A 79 20.65 -23.19 -16.53
CA LEU A 79 21.46 -23.35 -15.31
C LEU A 79 22.28 -24.65 -15.25
N TYR A 80 21.82 -25.71 -15.92
CA TYR A 80 22.48 -27.02 -15.94
C TYR A 80 23.26 -27.30 -17.24
N LYS A 81 23.60 -26.23 -17.99
CA LYS A 81 24.62 -26.27 -19.06
C LYS A 81 26.02 -26.16 -18.47
#